data_AF-A0A428QAH7-F1
#
_entry.id   AF-A0A428QAH7-F1
#
_cell.length_a   1.000
_cell.length_b   1.000
_cell.length_c   1.000
_cell.angle_alpha   90.00
_cell.angle_beta   90.00
_cell.angle_gamma   90.00
#
_symmetry.space_group_name_H-M   'P 1'
#
loop_
_entity.id
_entity.type
_entity.pdbx_description
1 polymer ?
#
loop_
_entity_poly.entity_id
_entity_poly.type
_entity_poly.pdbx_seq_one_letter_code
_entity_poly.pdbx_strand_id
1 'polypeptide(L)' 'MRLIVGRSAEWGSRSLLFGMAAGGESHGRYLSYCEDTERWVPEWVSNSEGKEWAAAIWDEVAVQLEQCQPGCVVFIVPY' A
#
# COMPACT_ATOMS: atom_id res chain seq x y z
N MET A 1 -22.14 15.63 -14.54
CA MET A 1 -21.79 15.52 -13.09
C MET A 1 -20.40 14.97 -12.81
N ARG A 2 -19.82 14.04 -13.59
CA ARG A 2 -18.47 13.47 -13.31
C ARG A 2 -17.32 14.49 -13.30
N LEU A 3 -17.45 15.61 -14.01
CA LEU A 3 -16.50 16.73 -14.00
C LEU A 3 -16.65 17.70 -12.81
N ILE A 4 -17.73 17.57 -12.02
CA ILE A 4 -18.10 18.54 -10.97
C ILE A 4 -18.01 17.91 -9.57
N VAL A 5 -17.87 16.58 -9.49
CA VAL A 5 -17.90 15.83 -8.23
C VAL A 5 -16.73 14.84 -8.23
N GLY A 6 -15.55 15.33 -7.85
CA GLY A 6 -14.33 14.54 -7.76
C GLY A 6 -13.09 15.41 -7.55
N ARG A 7 -12.06 14.86 -6.91
CA ARG A 7 -10.74 15.52 -6.87
C ARG A 7 -10.10 15.49 -8.26
N SER A 8 -9.31 16.50 -8.58
CA SER A 8 -8.49 16.47 -9.79
C SER A 8 -7.42 15.38 -9.68
N ALA A 9 -6.90 14.94 -10.83
CA ALA A 9 -5.77 14.01 -10.86
C ALA A 9 -4.57 14.58 -10.09
N GLU A 10 -4.28 15.87 -10.26
CA GLU A 10 -3.22 16.58 -9.53
C GLU A 10 -3.37 16.44 -8.01
N TRP A 11 -4.58 16.59 -7.48
CA TRP A 11 -4.85 16.44 -6.05
C TRP A 11 -4.55 15.03 -5.55
N GLY A 12 -4.86 13.99 -6.32
CA GLY A 12 -4.53 12.60 -5.98
C GLY A 12 -3.02 12.31 -6.08
N SER A 13 -2.36 12.85 -7.11
CA SER A 13 -0.93 12.64 -7.35
C SER A 13 -0.04 13.17 -6.23
N ARG A 14 -0.46 14.21 -5.51
CA ARG A 14 0.33 14.78 -4.39
C ARG A 14 0.60 13.75 -3.29
N SER A 15 -0.36 12.88 -2.97
CA SER A 15 -0.14 11.81 -1.98
C SER A 15 0.87 10.77 -2.45
N LEU A 16 0.92 10.47 -3.77
CA LEU A 16 1.93 9.57 -4.33
C LEU A 16 3.33 10.18 -4.24
N LEU A 17 3.45 11.47 -4.57
CA LEU A 17 4.71 12.20 -4.46
C LEU A 17 5.18 12.30 -3.00
N PHE A 18 4.24 12.53 -2.08
CA PHE A 18 4.53 12.53 -0.65
C PHE A 18 5.09 11.18 -0.19
N GLY A 19 4.45 10.06 -0.54
CA GLY A 19 4.93 8.73 -0.16
C GLY A 19 6.32 8.40 -0.74
N MET A 20 6.63 8.88 -1.95
CA MET A 20 7.97 8.75 -2.53
C MET A 20 9.05 9.53 -1.75
N ALA A 21 8.67 10.66 -1.14
CA ALA A 21 9.59 11.55 -0.42
C ALA A 21 9.65 11.30 1.11
N ALA A 22 8.74 10.49 1.66
CA ALA A 22 8.51 10.33 3.10
C ALA A 22 9.52 9.44 3.85
N GLY A 23 10.61 9.04 3.20
CA GLY A 23 11.69 8.27 3.84
C GLY A 23 11.30 6.82 4.21
N GLY A 24 12.29 6.07 4.71
CA GLY A 24 12.12 4.65 5.04
C GLY A 24 11.20 4.40 6.24
N GLU A 25 11.11 5.36 7.16
CA GLU A 25 10.23 5.34 8.33
C GLU A 25 8.73 5.33 7.96
N SER A 26 8.41 5.73 6.73
CA SER A 26 7.05 5.71 6.19
C SER A 26 6.67 4.38 5.54
N HIS A 27 7.63 3.46 5.35
CA HIS A 27 7.37 2.18 4.71
C HIS A 27 6.33 1.38 5.49
N GLY A 28 5.35 0.84 4.77
CA GLY A 28 4.25 0.06 5.33
C GLY A 28 3.19 0.88 6.07
N ARG A 29 3.33 2.22 6.14
CA ARG A 29 2.35 3.10 6.80
C ARG A 29 1.27 3.57 5.84
N TYR A 30 0.09 3.83 6.37
CA TYR A 30 -1.04 4.37 5.63
C TYR A 30 -0.90 5.88 5.45
N LEU A 31 -0.52 6.30 4.24
CA LEU A 31 -0.35 7.71 3.89
C LEU A 31 -1.55 8.23 3.10
N SER A 32 -2.10 9.36 3.53
CA SER A 32 -3.23 10.02 2.88
C SER A 32 -3.15 11.52 3.09
N TYR A 33 -3.72 12.31 2.18
CA TYR A 33 -3.68 13.78 2.25
C TYR A 33 -2.29 14.42 2.37
N CYS A 34 -1.24 13.74 1.88
CA CYS A 34 0.16 14.14 2.10
C CYS A 34 0.56 14.16 3.59
N GLU A 35 -0.03 13.26 4.37
CA GLU A 35 0.24 13.09 5.79
C GLU A 35 0.37 11.60 6.12
N ASP A 36 1.05 11.33 7.23
CA ASP A 36 1.03 10.03 7.89
C ASP A 36 -0.30 9.86 8.63
N THR A 37 -1.14 8.98 8.09
CA THR A 37 -2.51 8.75 8.55
C THR A 37 -2.66 7.37 9.18
N GLU A 38 -1.58 6.78 9.69
CA GLU A 38 -1.59 5.45 10.31
C GLU A 38 -2.63 5.31 11.42
N ARG A 39 -2.88 6.39 12.18
CA ARG A 39 -3.93 6.46 13.21
C ARG A 39 -5.35 6.18 12.70
N TRP A 40 -5.59 6.23 11.39
CA TRP A 40 -6.88 5.92 10.76
C TRP A 40 -7.01 4.46 10.35
N VAL A 41 -5.90 3.69 10.41
CA VAL A 41 -5.93 2.25 10.18
C VAL A 41 -6.78 1.60 11.26
N PRO A 42 -7.85 0.89 10.89
CA PRO A 42 -8.66 0.18 11.86
C PRO A 42 -7.85 -0.91 12.57
N GLU A 43 -8.10 -1.10 13.86
CA GLU A 43 -7.36 -2.07 14.70
C GLU A 43 -7.33 -3.49 14.11
N TRP A 44 -8.39 -3.92 13.45
CA TRP A 44 -8.47 -5.26 12.86
C TRP A 44 -7.47 -5.51 11.72
N VAL A 45 -6.92 -4.44 11.13
CA VAL A 45 -5.89 -4.54 10.09
C VAL A 45 -4.50 -4.76 10.70
N SER A 46 -4.24 -4.12 11.84
CA SER A 46 -2.91 -4.06 12.47
C SER A 46 -2.74 -5.00 13.67
N ASN A 47 -3.82 -5.60 14.16
CA ASN A 47 -3.79 -6.60 15.23
C ASN A 47 -3.12 -7.91 14.77
N SER A 48 -2.96 -8.88 15.68
CA SER A 48 -2.30 -10.15 15.38
C SER A 48 -3.00 -10.93 14.26
N GLU A 49 -4.33 -10.98 14.29
CA GLU A 49 -5.13 -11.68 13.29
C GLU A 49 -5.02 -11.00 11.91
N GLY A 50 -5.06 -9.66 11.86
CA GLY A 50 -4.88 -8.90 10.63
C GLY A 50 -3.50 -9.13 9.98
N LYS A 51 -2.45 -9.29 10.79
CA LYS A 51 -1.11 -9.65 10.32
C LYS A 51 -1.05 -11.06 9.75
N GLU A 52 -1.73 -12.02 10.40
CA GLU A 52 -1.84 -13.39 9.89
C GLU A 52 -2.56 -13.41 8.52
N TRP A 53 -3.66 -12.66 8.40
CA TRP A 53 -4.38 -12.51 7.13
C TRP A 53 -3.53 -11.83 6.05
N ALA A 54 -2.80 -10.77 6.39
CA ALA A 54 -1.93 -10.08 5.44
C ALA A 54 -0.85 -11.01 4.87
N ALA A 55 -0.24 -11.86 5.71
CA ALA A 55 0.73 -12.86 5.28
C ALA A 55 0.09 -13.92 4.36
N ALA A 56 -1.06 -14.48 4.77
CA ALA A 56 -1.76 -15.48 3.97
C ALA A 56 -2.18 -14.95 2.59
N ILE A 57 -2.72 -13.73 2.52
CA ILE A 57 -3.09 -13.08 1.26
C ILE A 57 -1.85 -12.84 0.40
N TRP A 58 -0.74 -12.39 0.99
CA TRP A 58 0.51 -12.21 0.26
C TRP A 58 1.00 -13.52 -0.36
N ASP A 59 0.98 -14.62 0.40
CA ASP A 59 1.42 -15.93 -0.10
C ASP A 59 0.58 -16.40 -1.29
N GLU A 60 -0.74 -16.23 -1.24
CA GLU A 60 -1.64 -16.55 -2.35
C GLU A 60 -1.35 -15.70 -3.60
N VAL A 61 -1.18 -14.39 -3.42
CA VAL A 61 -0.87 -13.46 -4.52
C VAL A 61 0.50 -13.76 -5.13
N ALA A 62 1.51 -14.02 -4.29
CA ALA A 62 2.86 -14.37 -4.73
C ALA A 62 2.86 -15.63 -5.59
N VAL A 63 2.10 -16.66 -5.21
CA VAL A 63 1.92 -17.88 -6.03
C VAL A 63 1.33 -17.56 -7.40
N GLN A 64 0.30 -16.70 -7.46
CA GLN A 64 -0.31 -16.31 -8.74
C GLN A 64 0.65 -15.49 -9.61
N LEU A 65 1.42 -14.58 -9.01
CA LEU A 65 2.41 -13.78 -9.72
C LEU A 65 3.52 -14.66 -10.31
N GLU A 66 4.05 -15.62 -9.53
CA GLU A 66 5.04 -16.60 -9.99
C GLU A 66 4.52 -17.51 -11.11
N GLN A 67 3.24 -17.90 -11.05
CA GLN A 67 2.60 -18.67 -12.13
C GLN A 67 2.48 -17.84 -13.41
N CYS A 68 2.16 -16.54 -13.31
CA CYS A 68 2.05 -15.65 -14.46
C CYS A 68 3.41 -15.32 -15.08
N GLN A 69 4.41 -15.04 -14.22
CA GLN A 69 5.77 -14.72 -14.63
C GLN A 69 6.77 -15.30 -13.61
N PRO A 70 7.43 -16.43 -13.93
CA PRO A 70 8.39 -17.06 -13.04
C PRO A 70 9.56 -16.14 -12.67
N GLY A 71 9.89 -16.10 -11.38
CA GLY A 71 10.98 -15.35 -10.78
C GLY A 71 10.64 -13.92 -10.36
N CYS A 72 9.44 -13.41 -10.64
CA CYS A 72 9.11 -12.00 -10.39
C CYS A 72 9.05 -11.62 -8.89
N VAL A 73 8.75 -12.57 -8.00
CA VAL A 73 8.71 -12.37 -6.54
C VAL A 73 10.12 -12.41 -5.94
N VAL A 74 11.06 -13.15 -6.55
CA VAL A 74 12.46 -13.24 -6.09
C VAL A 74 13.22 -11.91 -6.23
N PHE A 75 12.78 -11.04 -7.16
CA PHE A 75 13.37 -9.71 -7.35
C PHE A 75 12.90 -8.65 -6.34
N ILE A 76 12.02 -9.02 -5.40
CA ILE A 76 11.56 -8.09 -4.37
C ILE A 76 12.65 -7.94 -3.32
N VAL A 77 13.35 -6.81 -3.37
CA VAL A 77 14.41 -6.47 -2.42
C VAL A 77 13.78 -6.25 -1.03
N PRO A 78 14.20 -6.99 0.01
CA PRO A 78 13.79 -6.67 1.37
C PRO A 78 14.45 -5.35 1.79
N TYR A 79 13.65 -4.37 2.21
CA TYR A 79 14.10 -3.16 2.88
C TYR A 79 14.11 -3.37 4.39
#